data_AF-A0A9N9WII1-F1
#
_entry.id   AF-A0A9N9WII1-F1
#
_cell.length_a   1.000
_cell.length_b   1.000
_cell.length_c   1.000
_cell.angle_alpha   90.00
_cell.angle_beta   90.00
_cell.angle_gamma   90.00
#
_symmetry.space_group_name_H-M   'P 1'
#
loop_
_entity.id
_entity.type
_entity.pdbx_description
1 polymer ?
#
loop_
_entity_poly.entity_id
_entity_poly.type
_entity_poly.pdbx_seq_one_letter_code
_entity_poly.pdbx_strand_id
1 'polypeptide(L)'
;MYEKLITAFPTTGRFWKIYIEQEMKARNFEKVEKLFQRCLMKILNIELWRLYLNYVKETKCMLPTYKEKMAQAYDFALEKIGLDIHAYPIWNDYVTFLKGVDAVGSYAENQKISAVRKVYQRAVITPIIGIETLWKDYIAFEQSINTIIAERMAMERSREYMNARRVAKELETVTRGLNRNMPATPPTVDREEMKQVELWKKYITWERSNPLRSEDTALVARRVMFAIEQGLLCLAHHPDVWHQAAQFLDHSAKLLQEKGVSYHPKSHL
;
A
#
# COMPACT_ATOMS: atom_id res chain seq x y z
N MET A 1 16.70 -24.63 4.99
CA MET A 1 17.45 -23.38 5.27
C MET A 1 16.50 -22.18 5.35
N TYR A 2 15.69 -21.91 4.32
CA TYR A 2 14.74 -20.79 4.31
C TYR A 2 13.72 -20.78 5.46
N GLU A 3 13.12 -21.92 5.83
CA GLU A 3 12.21 -21.99 6.99
C GLU A 3 12.86 -21.53 8.31
N LYS A 4 14.14 -21.87 8.53
CA LYS A 4 14.87 -21.42 9.73
C LYS A 4 15.05 -19.90 9.73
N LEU A 5 15.30 -19.32 8.55
CA LEU A 5 15.49 -17.87 8.38
C LEU A 5 14.20 -17.09 8.64
N ILE A 6 13.07 -17.51 8.06
CA ILE A 6 11.78 -16.83 8.28
C ILE A 6 11.22 -17.05 9.69
N THR A 7 11.61 -18.14 10.36
CA THR A 7 11.26 -18.37 11.77
C THR A 7 12.06 -17.47 12.69
N ALA A 8 13.35 -17.25 12.39
CA ALA A 8 14.20 -16.34 13.15
C ALA A 8 13.83 -14.87 12.92
N PHE A 9 13.42 -14.50 11.70
CA PHE A 9 13.10 -13.12 11.32
C PHE A 9 11.71 -13.02 10.67
N PRO A 10 10.63 -13.20 11.47
CA PRO A 10 9.28 -13.34 10.95
C PRO A 10 8.73 -12.08 10.28
N THR A 11 9.21 -10.89 10.65
CA THR A 11 8.73 -9.61 10.10
C THR A 11 9.49 -9.13 8.87
N THR A 12 10.62 -9.76 8.53
CA THR A 12 11.52 -9.27 7.48
C THR A 12 11.06 -9.70 6.09
N GLY A 13 10.31 -8.84 5.42
CA GLY A 13 9.70 -9.13 4.11
C GLY A 13 10.68 -9.61 3.04
N ARG A 14 11.94 -9.14 3.06
CA ARG A 14 13.00 -9.58 2.13
C ARG A 14 13.25 -11.09 2.18
N PHE A 15 13.26 -11.71 3.37
CA PHE A 15 13.54 -13.13 3.50
C PHE A 15 12.37 -13.99 3.02
N TRP A 16 11.14 -13.55 3.33
CA TRP A 16 9.93 -14.16 2.77
C TRP A 16 9.90 -14.09 1.25
N LYS A 17 10.27 -12.94 0.67
CA LYS A 17 10.35 -12.75 -0.78
C LYS A 17 11.28 -13.76 -1.43
N ILE A 18 12.52 -13.86 -0.93
CA ILE A 18 13.53 -14.79 -1.47
C ILE A 18 13.03 -16.24 -1.44
N TYR A 19 12.39 -16.65 -0.33
CA TYR A 19 11.86 -18.00 -0.21
C TYR A 19 10.72 -18.26 -1.19
N ILE A 20 9.76 -17.34 -1.28
CA ILE A 20 8.62 -17.46 -2.20
C ILE A 20 9.09 -17.46 -3.66
N GLU A 21 10.03 -16.58 -4.03
CA GLU A 21 10.61 -16.54 -5.38
C GLU A 21 11.28 -17.88 -5.75
N GLN A 22 11.98 -18.50 -4.80
CA GLN A 22 12.60 -19.80 -5.03
C GLN A 22 11.56 -20.91 -5.24
N GLU A 23 10.50 -20.94 -4.44
CA GLU A 23 9.43 -21.93 -4.60
C GLU A 23 8.60 -21.69 -5.87
N MET A 24 8.42 -20.43 -6.28
CA MET A 24 7.82 -20.07 -7.57
C MET A 24 8.66 -20.56 -8.75
N LYS A 25 9.99 -20.36 -8.72
CA LYS A 25 10.90 -20.89 -9.76
C LYS A 25 10.84 -22.42 -9.85
N ALA A 26 10.67 -23.09 -8.71
CA ALA A 26 10.49 -24.53 -8.64
C ALA A 26 9.07 -25.01 -9.02
N ARG A 27 8.14 -24.09 -9.34
CA ARG A 27 6.72 -24.36 -9.64
C ARG A 27 5.95 -25.08 -8.52
N ASN A 28 6.39 -24.92 -7.27
CA ASN A 28 5.73 -25.51 -6.09
C ASN A 28 4.56 -24.62 -5.61
N PHE A 29 3.53 -24.44 -6.44
CA PHE A 29 2.47 -23.45 -6.19
C PHE A 29 1.66 -23.70 -4.91
N GLU A 30 1.50 -24.95 -4.47
CA GLU A 30 0.85 -25.28 -3.19
C GLU A 30 1.62 -24.73 -1.98
N LYS A 31 2.95 -24.80 -2.02
CA LYS A 31 3.81 -24.24 -0.97
C LYS A 31 3.77 -22.72 -1.00
N VAL A 32 3.82 -22.13 -2.20
CA VAL A 32 3.72 -20.68 -2.39
C VAL A 32 2.42 -20.14 -1.78
N GLU A 33 1.29 -20.82 -2.00
CA GLU A 33 0.00 -20.42 -1.41
C GLU A 33 0.03 -20.46 0.12
N LYS A 34 0.56 -21.54 0.71
CA LYS A 34 0.74 -21.65 2.17
C LYS A 34 1.66 -20.58 2.74
N LEU A 35 2.70 -20.17 2.00
CA LEU A 35 3.59 -19.09 2.42
C LEU A 35 2.88 -17.74 2.43
N PHE A 36 2.13 -17.42 1.37
CA PHE A 36 1.33 -16.19 1.34
C PHE A 36 0.28 -16.14 2.46
N GLN A 37 -0.39 -17.25 2.76
CA GLN A 37 -1.34 -17.34 3.89
C GLN A 37 -0.67 -17.04 5.24
N ARG A 38 0.60 -17.42 5.43
CA ARG A 38 1.35 -17.17 6.66
C ARG A 38 1.80 -15.72 6.82
N CYS A 39 2.26 -15.08 5.73
CA CYS A 39 2.99 -13.82 5.82
C CYS A 39 2.23 -12.58 5.30
N LEU A 40 1.37 -12.71 4.29
CA LEU A 40 0.88 -11.57 3.50
C LEU A 40 0.10 -10.54 4.34
N MET A 41 -0.71 -11.02 5.29
CA MET A 41 -1.50 -10.16 6.19
C MET A 41 -0.70 -9.56 7.34
N LYS A 42 0.43 -10.18 7.71
CA LYS A 42 1.27 -9.75 8.84
C LYS A 42 2.39 -8.82 8.39
N ILE A 43 2.82 -8.94 7.13
CA ILE A 43 3.98 -8.25 6.58
C ILE A 43 3.53 -7.35 5.45
N LEU A 44 3.31 -6.08 5.76
CA LEU A 44 2.96 -5.06 4.79
C LEU A 44 4.21 -4.58 4.03
N ASN A 45 4.84 -5.46 3.26
CA ASN A 45 6.00 -5.11 2.44
C ASN A 45 5.62 -5.02 0.95
N ILE A 46 5.88 -3.88 0.31
CA ILE A 46 5.49 -3.62 -1.08
C ILE A 46 5.97 -4.67 -2.07
N GLU A 47 7.18 -5.21 -1.88
CA GLU A 47 7.74 -6.22 -2.76
C GLU A 47 7.07 -7.58 -2.61
N LEU A 48 6.61 -7.94 -1.41
CA LEU A 48 5.79 -9.15 -1.19
C LEU A 48 4.43 -9.05 -1.86
N TRP A 49 3.78 -7.88 -1.78
CA TRP A 49 2.49 -7.65 -2.44
C TRP A 49 2.60 -7.67 -3.97
N ARG A 50 3.69 -7.12 -4.52
CA ARG A 50 4.00 -7.25 -5.96
C ARG A 50 4.23 -8.71 -6.36
N LEU A 51 4.96 -9.48 -5.54
CA LEU A 51 5.18 -10.91 -5.78
C LEU A 51 3.86 -11.70 -5.72
N TYR A 52 2.97 -11.37 -4.79
CA TYR A 52 1.63 -11.94 -4.70
C TYR A 52 0.80 -11.68 -5.96
N LEU A 53 0.76 -10.44 -6.45
CA LEU A 53 0.05 -10.11 -7.70
C LEU A 53 0.62 -10.85 -8.90
N ASN A 54 1.94 -10.99 -8.98
CA ASN A 54 2.60 -11.79 -10.02
C ASN A 54 2.22 -13.28 -9.93
N TYR A 55 2.18 -13.85 -8.72
CA TYR A 55 1.73 -15.22 -8.49
C TYR A 55 0.27 -15.43 -8.93
N VAL A 56 -0.65 -14.52 -8.60
CA VAL A 56 -2.05 -14.60 -9.04
C VAL A 56 -2.13 -14.51 -10.56
N LYS A 57 -1.36 -13.60 -11.17
CA LYS A 57 -1.28 -13.46 -12.63
C LYS A 57 -0.81 -14.75 -13.31
N GLU A 58 0.24 -15.38 -12.80
CA GLU A 58 0.81 -16.60 -13.40
C GLU A 58 -0.07 -17.84 -13.19
N THR A 59 -0.66 -17.99 -12.00
CA THR A 59 -1.41 -19.21 -11.66
C THR A 59 -2.87 -19.19 -12.09
N LYS A 60 -3.47 -18.00 -12.25
CA LYS A 60 -4.89 -17.87 -12.53
C LYS A 60 -5.20 -17.41 -13.97
N CYS A 61 -4.20 -17.10 -14.79
CA CYS A 61 -4.40 -16.57 -16.15
C CYS A 61 -5.26 -17.46 -17.07
N MET A 62 -5.22 -18.77 -16.88
CA MET A 62 -5.97 -19.74 -17.70
C MET A 62 -7.41 -19.94 -17.21
N LEU A 63 -7.81 -19.35 -16.08
CA LEU A 63 -9.16 -19.50 -15.56
C LEU A 63 -10.14 -18.58 -16.31
N PRO A 64 -11.36 -19.03 -16.62
CA PRO A 64 -12.40 -18.15 -17.18
C PRO A 64 -12.70 -16.94 -16.28
N THR A 65 -12.59 -17.14 -14.96
CA THR A 65 -12.79 -16.10 -13.93
C THR A 65 -11.52 -15.29 -13.62
N TYR A 66 -10.47 -15.40 -14.45
CA TYR A 66 -9.20 -14.69 -14.23
C TYR A 66 -9.40 -13.19 -14.04
N LYS A 67 -10.20 -12.55 -14.90
CA LYS A 67 -10.38 -11.09 -14.89
C LYS A 67 -10.94 -10.61 -13.54
N GLU A 68 -11.96 -11.31 -13.03
CA GLU A 68 -12.58 -11.02 -11.74
C GLU A 68 -11.62 -11.27 -10.57
N LYS A 69 -10.95 -12.43 -10.55
CA LYS A 69 -9.99 -12.78 -9.49
C LYS A 69 -8.80 -11.83 -9.44
N MET A 70 -8.30 -11.41 -10.59
CA MET A 70 -7.18 -10.48 -10.68
C MET A 70 -7.59 -9.07 -10.23
N ALA A 71 -8.78 -8.60 -10.62
CA ALA A 71 -9.32 -7.32 -10.13
C ALA A 71 -9.47 -7.33 -8.59
N GLN A 72 -10.03 -8.41 -8.03
CA GLN A 72 -10.14 -8.59 -6.57
C GLN A 72 -8.76 -8.59 -5.89
N ALA A 73 -7.76 -9.23 -6.48
CA ALA A 73 -6.40 -9.25 -5.94
C ALA A 73 -5.76 -7.85 -5.94
N TYR A 74 -5.97 -7.05 -7.00
CA TYR A 74 -5.51 -5.65 -7.04
C TYR A 74 -6.24 -4.78 -6.03
N ASP A 75 -7.57 -4.87 -5.94
CA ASP A 75 -8.36 -4.11 -4.95
C ASP A 75 -7.89 -4.42 -3.52
N PHE A 76 -7.69 -5.72 -3.23
CA PHE A 76 -7.17 -6.19 -1.95
C PHE A 76 -5.76 -5.67 -1.66
N ALA A 77 -4.85 -5.74 -2.65
CA ALA A 77 -3.51 -5.19 -2.49
C ALA A 77 -3.55 -3.68 -2.22
N LEU A 78 -4.35 -2.92 -2.97
CA LEU A 78 -4.47 -1.47 -2.79
C LEU A 78 -5.16 -1.08 -1.48
N GLU A 79 -6.02 -1.93 -0.93
CA GLU A 79 -6.58 -1.73 0.42
C GLU A 79 -5.48 -1.83 1.50
N LYS A 80 -4.52 -2.76 1.34
CA LYS A 80 -3.49 -3.05 2.34
C LYS A 80 -2.21 -2.24 2.19
N ILE A 81 -1.68 -2.12 0.97
CA ILE A 81 -0.38 -1.51 0.67
C ILE A 81 -0.51 -0.26 -0.23
N GLY A 82 -1.73 0.17 -0.58
CA GLY A 82 -1.94 1.30 -1.48
C GLY A 82 -1.46 2.66 -0.93
N LEU A 83 -1.27 2.77 0.39
CA LEU A 83 -0.73 3.96 1.06
C LEU A 83 0.81 4.02 1.06
N ASP A 84 1.48 2.97 0.59
CA ASP A 84 2.93 2.93 0.48
C ASP A 84 3.43 3.99 -0.52
N ILE A 85 4.48 4.73 -0.13
CA ILE A 85 5.11 5.72 -1.00
C ILE A 85 5.57 5.12 -2.35
N HIS A 86 5.90 3.83 -2.38
CA HIS A 86 6.31 3.09 -3.59
C HIS A 86 5.18 2.27 -4.23
N ALA A 87 3.91 2.54 -3.91
CA ALA A 87 2.77 1.80 -4.45
C ALA A 87 2.47 2.07 -5.94
N TYR A 88 3.13 3.05 -6.57
CA TYR A 88 2.89 3.44 -7.97
C TYR A 88 2.82 2.27 -8.95
N PRO A 89 3.74 1.28 -8.95
CA PRO A 89 3.67 0.15 -9.87
C PRO A 89 2.35 -0.63 -9.75
N ILE A 90 1.83 -0.83 -8.53
CA ILE A 90 0.57 -1.56 -8.31
C ILE A 90 -0.61 -0.77 -8.89
N TRP A 91 -0.64 0.56 -8.67
CA TRP A 91 -1.66 1.43 -9.25
C TRP A 91 -1.63 1.40 -10.79
N ASN A 92 -0.44 1.56 -11.37
CA ASN A 92 -0.25 1.58 -12.81
C ASN A 92 -0.59 0.23 -13.46
N ASP A 93 -0.16 -0.87 -12.85
CA ASP A 93 -0.43 -2.23 -13.35
C ASP A 93 -1.92 -2.55 -13.28
N TYR A 94 -2.63 -2.11 -12.23
CA TYR A 94 -4.07 -2.30 -12.12
C TYR A 94 -4.83 -1.51 -13.19
N VAL A 95 -4.48 -0.24 -13.40
CA VAL A 95 -5.06 0.58 -14.47
C VAL A 95 -4.81 -0.05 -15.85
N THR A 96 -3.58 -0.50 -16.10
CA THR A 96 -3.21 -1.16 -17.36
C THR A 96 -4.02 -2.44 -17.56
N PHE A 97 -4.16 -3.25 -16.50
CA PHE A 97 -4.99 -4.44 -16.50
C PHE A 97 -6.45 -4.14 -16.85
N LEU A 98 -7.07 -3.14 -16.19
CA LEU A 98 -8.46 -2.75 -16.48
C LEU A 98 -8.64 -2.22 -17.91
N LYS A 99 -7.66 -1.46 -18.43
CA LYS A 99 -7.66 -1.01 -19.83
C LYS A 99 -7.50 -2.18 -20.82
N GLY A 100 -6.84 -3.26 -20.43
CA GLY A 100 -6.68 -4.47 -21.23
C GLY A 100 -7.89 -5.42 -21.21
N VAL A 101 -8.89 -5.20 -20.36
CA VAL A 101 -10.11 -6.02 -20.33
C VAL A 101 -10.95 -5.75 -21.58
N ASP A 102 -11.23 -6.79 -22.36
CA ASP A 102 -12.18 -6.71 -23.48
C ASP A 102 -13.57 -6.33 -22.97
N ALA A 103 -14.18 -5.35 -23.62
CA ALA A 103 -15.54 -4.91 -23.38
C ALA A 103 -16.21 -4.77 -24.75
N VAL A 104 -17.36 -5.44 -24.94
CA VAL A 104 -18.09 -5.41 -26.20
C VAL A 104 -19.46 -4.79 -25.95
N GLY A 105 -19.76 -3.73 -26.70
CA GLY A 105 -21.00 -2.98 -26.58
C GLY A 105 -20.92 -1.84 -25.57
N SER A 106 -21.76 -0.82 -25.81
CA SER A 106 -21.73 0.46 -25.10
C SER A 106 -21.84 0.33 -23.56
N TYR A 107 -22.65 -0.61 -23.07
CA TYR A 107 -22.79 -0.82 -21.62
C TYR A 107 -21.49 -1.33 -20.96
N ALA A 108 -20.86 -2.36 -21.56
CA ALA A 108 -19.63 -2.94 -21.03
C ALA A 108 -18.45 -1.95 -21.13
N GLU A 109 -18.37 -1.18 -22.22
CA GLU A 109 -17.36 -0.13 -22.38
C GLU A 109 -17.52 0.97 -21.31
N ASN A 110 -18.74 1.41 -21.03
CA ASN A 110 -19.00 2.39 -19.97
C ASN A 110 -18.67 1.86 -18.56
N GLN A 111 -18.88 0.57 -18.29
CA GLN A 111 -18.44 -0.05 -17.04
C GLN A 111 -16.91 -0.05 -16.91
N LYS A 112 -16.20 -0.43 -17.98
CA LYS A 112 -14.74 -0.39 -18.03
C LYS A 112 -14.21 1.03 -17.79
N ILE A 113 -14.77 2.02 -18.46
CA ILE A 113 -14.43 3.44 -18.27
C ILE A 113 -14.61 3.85 -16.80
N SER A 114 -15.76 3.49 -16.21
CA SER A 114 -16.07 3.82 -14.81
C SER A 114 -15.12 3.14 -13.83
N ALA A 115 -14.74 1.88 -14.07
CA ALA A 115 -13.79 1.15 -13.26
C ALA A 115 -12.39 1.77 -13.33
N VAL A 116 -11.88 2.08 -14.53
CA VAL A 116 -10.58 2.74 -14.72
C VAL A 116 -10.56 4.12 -14.06
N ARG A 117 -11.63 4.91 -14.24
CA ARG A 117 -11.78 6.23 -13.60
C ARG A 117 -11.72 6.14 -12.08
N LYS A 118 -12.44 5.18 -11.48
CA LYS A 118 -12.46 4.97 -10.03
C LYS A 118 -11.06 4.73 -9.48
N VAL A 119 -10.24 3.92 -10.16
CA VAL A 119 -8.86 3.63 -9.75
C VAL A 119 -7.99 4.88 -9.88
N TYR A 120 -8.04 5.59 -11.01
CA TYR A 120 -7.28 6.83 -11.18
C TYR A 120 -7.62 7.88 -10.13
N GLN A 121 -8.92 8.15 -9.90
CA GLN A 121 -9.35 9.17 -8.94
C GLN A 121 -8.89 8.86 -7.52
N ARG A 122 -8.79 7.57 -7.15
CA ARG A 122 -8.22 7.15 -5.86
C ARG A 122 -6.68 7.29 -5.84
N ALA A 123 -6.01 6.98 -6.94
CA ALA A 123 -4.56 7.03 -7.04
C ALA A 123 -4.02 8.47 -6.99
N VAL A 124 -4.66 9.41 -7.72
CA VAL A 124 -4.20 10.81 -7.84
C VAL A 124 -4.38 11.65 -6.57
N ILE A 125 -5.08 11.12 -5.56
CA ILE A 125 -5.22 11.75 -4.24
C ILE A 125 -4.38 11.04 -3.16
N THR A 126 -3.61 10.02 -3.54
CA THR A 126 -2.78 9.25 -2.61
C THR A 126 -1.32 9.71 -2.70
N PRO A 127 -0.71 10.22 -1.61
CA PRO A 127 0.68 10.69 -1.65
C PRO A 127 1.70 9.56 -1.92
N ILE A 128 2.14 9.42 -3.17
CA ILE A 128 3.11 8.42 -3.62
C ILE A 128 4.13 9.00 -4.59
N ILE A 129 5.30 8.36 -4.71
CA ILE A 129 6.26 8.67 -5.77
C ILE A 129 5.66 8.22 -7.10
N GLY A 130 5.67 9.09 -8.12
CA GLY A 130 5.03 8.83 -9.42
C GLY A 130 3.61 9.37 -9.56
N ILE A 131 3.10 10.10 -8.56
CA ILE A 131 1.77 10.76 -8.63
C ILE A 131 1.62 11.73 -9.81
N GLU A 132 2.71 12.39 -10.23
CA GLU A 132 2.70 13.29 -11.40
C GLU A 132 2.46 12.51 -12.71
N THR A 133 3.04 11.32 -12.83
CA THR A 133 2.81 10.42 -13.97
C THR A 133 1.37 9.93 -13.99
N LEU A 134 0.84 9.48 -12.84
CA LEU A 134 -0.57 9.07 -12.72
C LEU A 134 -1.54 10.19 -13.10
N TRP A 135 -1.24 11.43 -12.69
CA TRP A 135 -2.06 12.58 -13.05
C TRP A 135 -2.04 12.85 -14.55
N LYS A 136 -0.86 12.86 -15.17
CA LYS A 136 -0.72 13.02 -16.62
C LYS A 136 -1.51 11.95 -17.37
N ASP A 137 -1.39 10.70 -16.94
CA ASP A 137 -2.09 9.56 -17.57
C ASP A 137 -3.60 9.61 -17.33
N TYR A 138 -4.05 10.14 -16.19
CA TYR A 138 -5.47 10.37 -15.90
C TYR A 138 -6.08 11.43 -16.83
N ILE A 139 -5.39 12.56 -17.03
CA ILE A 139 -5.84 13.60 -17.96
C ILE A 139 -5.93 13.06 -19.38
N ALA A 140 -4.90 12.34 -19.84
CA ALA A 140 -4.90 11.72 -21.16
C ALA A 140 -6.03 10.69 -21.32
N PHE A 141 -6.33 9.93 -20.26
CA PHE A 141 -7.45 9.01 -20.22
C PHE A 141 -8.79 9.75 -20.36
N GLU A 142 -9.08 10.77 -19.54
CA GLU A 142 -10.36 11.49 -19.64
C GLU A 142 -10.53 12.18 -21.01
N GLN A 143 -9.46 12.76 -21.56
CA GLN A 143 -9.46 13.34 -22.92
C GLN A 143 -9.79 12.31 -24.00
N SER A 144 -9.28 11.08 -23.86
CA SER A 144 -9.56 9.99 -24.81
C SER A 144 -11.01 9.49 -24.75
N ILE A 145 -11.69 9.67 -23.60
CA ILE A 145 -13.08 9.26 -23.43
C ILE A 145 -14.04 10.34 -23.96
N ASN A 146 -13.88 11.58 -23.48
CA ASN A 146 -14.72 12.69 -23.90
C ASN A 146 -14.03 14.03 -23.61
N THR A 147 -13.61 14.70 -24.68
CA THR A 147 -12.89 15.98 -24.62
C THR A 147 -13.71 17.12 -24.00
N ILE A 148 -15.05 17.08 -24.08
CA ILE A 148 -15.94 18.11 -23.57
C ILE A 148 -15.98 18.10 -22.04
N ILE A 149 -16.03 16.90 -21.43
CA ILE A 149 -16.12 16.77 -19.96
C ILE A 149 -14.76 16.53 -19.29
N ALA A 150 -13.71 16.24 -20.05
CA ALA A 150 -12.38 15.94 -19.52
C ALA A 150 -11.83 17.06 -18.63
N GLU A 151 -11.99 18.32 -19.05
CA GLU A 151 -11.56 19.48 -18.28
C GLU A 151 -12.31 19.59 -16.96
N ARG A 152 -13.63 19.41 -16.97
CA ARG A 152 -14.44 19.40 -15.75
C ARG A 152 -14.01 18.29 -14.80
N MET A 153 -13.82 17.06 -15.29
CA MET A 153 -13.36 15.92 -14.48
C MET A 153 -11.99 16.18 -13.85
N ALA A 154 -11.09 16.82 -14.58
CA ALA A 154 -9.78 17.24 -14.08
C ALA A 154 -9.90 18.31 -12.98
N MET A 155 -10.74 19.33 -13.19
CA MET A 155 -10.97 20.39 -12.21
C MET A 155 -11.52 19.84 -10.89
N GLU A 156 -12.45 18.88 -10.95
CA GLU A 156 -13.05 18.23 -9.77
C GLU A 156 -12.03 17.52 -8.85
N ARG A 157 -10.84 17.15 -9.36
CA ARG A 157 -9.78 16.48 -8.58
C ARG A 157 -8.50 17.29 -8.42
N SER A 158 -8.40 18.45 -9.06
CA SER A 158 -7.17 19.23 -9.16
C SER A 158 -6.65 19.69 -7.79
N ARG A 159 -7.55 20.14 -6.90
CA ARG A 159 -7.18 20.63 -5.56
C ARG A 159 -6.59 19.53 -4.70
N GLU A 160 -7.25 18.38 -4.64
CA GLU A 160 -6.82 17.21 -3.89
C GLU A 160 -5.51 16.64 -4.44
N TYR A 161 -5.39 16.58 -5.76
CA TYR A 161 -4.14 16.19 -6.43
C TYR A 161 -2.97 17.11 -6.05
N MET A 162 -3.16 18.44 -6.10
CA MET A 162 -2.11 19.39 -5.75
C MET A 162 -1.66 19.24 -4.29
N ASN A 163 -2.60 19.00 -3.38
CA ASN A 163 -2.30 18.70 -1.98
C ASN A 163 -1.56 17.36 -1.82
N ALA A 164 -2.04 16.29 -2.45
CA ALA A 164 -1.42 14.97 -2.41
C ALA A 164 0.00 14.98 -2.99
N ARG A 165 0.23 15.74 -4.08
CA ARG A 165 1.54 15.95 -4.69
C ARG A 165 2.50 16.69 -3.76
N ARG A 166 2.04 17.74 -3.06
CA ARG A 166 2.86 18.43 -2.05
C ARG A 166 3.27 17.45 -0.95
N VAL A 167 2.30 16.74 -0.39
CA VAL A 167 2.52 15.77 0.69
C VAL A 167 3.40 14.60 0.23
N ALA A 168 3.33 14.17 -1.04
CA ALA A 168 4.21 13.12 -1.57
C ALA A 168 5.70 13.54 -1.53
N LYS A 169 6.01 14.80 -1.87
CA LYS A 169 7.39 15.34 -1.79
C LYS A 169 7.90 15.46 -0.36
N GLU A 170 7.02 15.88 0.55
CA GLU A 170 7.33 15.92 1.99
C GLU A 170 7.54 14.50 2.53
N LEU A 171 6.71 13.53 2.12
CA LEU A 171 6.80 12.12 2.50
C LEU A 171 8.11 11.49 2.01
N GLU A 172 8.54 11.79 0.78
CA GLU A 172 9.84 11.36 0.25
C GLU A 172 11.00 11.94 1.08
N THR A 173 10.85 13.18 1.55
CA THR A 173 11.88 13.83 2.36
C THR A 173 11.95 13.23 3.77
N VAL A 174 10.82 12.97 4.42
CA VAL A 174 10.80 12.40 5.78
C VAL A 174 11.19 10.93 5.82
N THR A 175 10.91 10.17 4.75
CA THR A 175 11.28 8.76 4.65
C THR A 175 12.68 8.53 4.05
N ARG A 176 13.39 9.61 3.66
CA ARG A 176 14.74 9.53 3.13
C ARG A 176 15.71 8.89 4.13
N GLY A 177 16.37 7.82 3.70
CA GLY A 177 17.35 7.09 4.51
C GLY A 177 16.76 5.99 5.39
N LEU A 178 15.43 5.79 5.41
CA LEU A 178 14.82 4.65 6.07
C LEU A 178 15.19 3.34 5.39
N ASN A 179 15.76 2.40 6.14
CA ASN A 179 16.00 1.05 5.68
C ASN A 179 14.81 0.15 6.01
N ARG A 180 13.90 0.01 5.04
CA ARG A 180 12.67 -0.80 5.15
C ARG A 180 12.90 -2.32 5.03
N ASN A 181 14.14 -2.74 4.82
CA ASN A 181 14.54 -4.14 4.68
C ASN A 181 15.46 -4.60 5.83
N MET A 182 15.64 -3.77 6.86
CA MET A 182 16.44 -4.11 8.04
C MET A 182 15.75 -5.26 8.78
N PRO A 183 16.48 -6.35 9.12
CA PRO A 183 15.95 -7.38 9.98
C PRO A 183 15.63 -6.82 11.36
N ALA A 184 14.49 -7.22 11.94
CA ALA A 184 14.19 -6.87 13.31
C ALA A 184 15.14 -7.64 14.25
N THR A 185 15.99 -6.90 14.95
CA THR A 185 16.90 -7.44 15.98
C THR A 185 16.66 -6.73 17.31
N PRO A 186 16.98 -7.35 18.46
CA PRO A 186 16.96 -6.67 19.74
C PRO A 186 17.88 -5.44 19.77
N PRO A 187 17.58 -4.43 20.61
CA PRO A 187 18.39 -3.23 20.73
C PRO A 187 19.86 -3.51 21.04
N THR A 188 20.77 -3.11 20.14
CA THR A 188 22.23 -3.29 20.31
C THR A 188 22.96 -2.00 20.66
N VAL A 189 22.27 -0.84 20.64
CA VAL A 189 22.88 0.49 20.83
C VAL A 189 23.93 0.79 19.75
N ASP A 190 23.76 0.21 18.57
CA ASP A 190 24.55 0.56 17.40
C ASP A 190 24.15 1.96 16.88
N ARG A 191 25.12 2.70 16.32
CA ARG A 191 24.89 4.06 15.82
C ARG A 191 23.93 4.10 14.65
N GLU A 192 24.02 3.14 13.73
CA GLU A 192 23.13 3.09 12.56
C GLU A 192 21.72 2.65 13.00
N GLU A 193 21.63 1.69 13.92
CA GLU A 193 20.36 1.28 14.52
C GLU A 193 19.62 2.46 15.18
N MET A 194 20.29 3.21 16.08
CA MET A 194 19.69 4.37 16.73
C MET A 194 19.24 5.43 15.73
N LYS A 195 20.03 5.66 14.67
CA LYS A 195 19.65 6.56 13.59
C LYS A 195 18.40 6.10 12.86
N GLN A 196 18.25 4.80 12.58
CA GLN A 196 17.04 4.24 11.97
C GLN A 196 15.82 4.40 12.88
N VAL A 197 15.97 4.17 14.19
CA VAL A 197 14.89 4.38 15.17
C VAL A 197 14.40 5.83 15.15
N GLU A 198 15.32 6.80 15.16
CA GLU A 198 14.96 8.23 15.11
C GLU A 198 14.28 8.62 13.80
N LEU A 199 14.71 8.07 12.66
CA LEU A 199 14.04 8.29 11.37
C LEU A 199 12.60 7.73 11.37
N TRP A 200 12.38 6.53 11.93
CA TRP A 200 11.04 5.95 12.03
C TRP A 200 10.13 6.77 12.96
N LYS A 201 10.63 7.20 14.12
CA LYS A 201 9.90 8.09 15.03
C LYS A 201 9.54 9.42 14.38
N LYS A 202 10.47 10.01 13.62
CA LYS A 202 10.23 11.23 12.85
C LYS A 202 9.13 11.04 11.81
N TYR A 203 9.14 9.93 11.06
CA TYR A 203 8.10 9.61 10.09
C TYR A 203 6.72 9.45 10.75
N ILE A 204 6.63 8.66 11.83
CA ILE A 204 5.36 8.46 12.55
C ILE A 204 4.83 9.78 13.11
N THR A 205 5.69 10.62 13.68
CA THR A 205 5.32 11.93 14.21
C THR A 205 4.85 12.87 13.10
N TRP A 206 5.53 12.85 11.94
CA TRP A 206 5.10 13.60 10.78
C TRP A 206 3.72 13.16 10.29
N GLU A 207 3.45 11.86 10.21
CA GLU A 207 2.13 11.35 9.80
C GLU A 207 1.02 11.76 10.80
N ARG A 208 1.33 11.77 12.10
CA ARG A 208 0.41 12.26 13.15
C ARG A 208 0.08 13.74 13.03
N SER A 209 0.96 14.55 12.43
CA SER A 209 0.71 15.97 12.21
C SER A 209 -0.37 16.25 11.14
N ASN A 210 -0.92 15.20 10.51
CA ASN A 210 -1.91 15.26 9.44
C ASN A 210 -1.45 16.18 8.29
N PRO A 211 -0.37 15.82 7.57
CA PRO A 211 0.20 16.65 6.51
C PRO A 211 -0.78 16.89 5.35
N LEU A 212 -1.74 15.96 5.15
CA LEU A 212 -2.84 16.11 4.20
C LEU A 212 -3.88 17.14 4.64
N ARG A 213 -3.91 17.55 5.91
CA ARG A 213 -4.96 18.39 6.51
C ARG A 213 -6.36 17.84 6.20
N SER A 214 -6.48 16.51 6.24
CA SER A 214 -7.73 15.81 5.95
C SER A 214 -8.67 15.92 7.14
N GLU A 215 -9.94 16.19 6.87
CA GLU A 215 -11.02 16.15 7.87
C GLU A 215 -11.51 14.71 8.13
N ASP A 216 -11.25 13.78 7.19
CA ASP A 216 -11.52 12.36 7.36
C ASP A 216 -10.57 11.77 8.41
N THR A 217 -11.05 11.65 9.65
CA THR A 217 -10.31 11.07 10.78
C THR A 217 -9.98 9.60 10.57
N ALA A 218 -10.80 8.85 9.83
CA ALA A 218 -10.52 7.46 9.55
C ALA A 218 -9.35 7.32 8.56
N LEU A 219 -9.25 8.21 7.56
CA LEU A 219 -8.08 8.28 6.69
C LEU A 219 -6.81 8.62 7.46
N VAL A 220 -6.86 9.65 8.34
CA VAL A 220 -5.72 10.05 9.17
C VAL A 220 -5.26 8.89 10.05
N ALA A 221 -6.20 8.23 10.75
CA ALA A 221 -5.90 7.07 11.58
C ALA A 221 -5.27 5.93 10.78
N ARG A 222 -5.83 5.57 9.60
CA ARG A 222 -5.25 4.54 8.73
C ARG A 222 -3.83 4.87 8.28
N ARG A 223 -3.54 6.12 7.94
CA ARG A 223 -2.18 6.54 7.52
C ARG A 223 -1.16 6.43 8.65
N VAL A 224 -1.51 6.89 9.85
CA VAL A 224 -0.63 6.78 11.02
C VAL A 224 -0.43 5.31 11.41
N MET A 225 -1.49 4.51 11.40
CA MET A 225 -1.38 3.07 11.66
C MET A 225 -0.48 2.37 10.64
N PHE A 226 -0.63 2.70 9.36
CA PHE A 226 0.24 2.18 8.32
C PHE A 226 1.71 2.54 8.59
N ALA A 227 2.02 3.79 8.95
CA ALA A 227 3.39 4.21 9.29
C ALA A 227 3.98 3.42 10.48
N ILE A 228 3.16 3.17 11.50
CA ILE A 228 3.54 2.37 12.68
C ILE A 228 3.80 0.92 12.27
N GLU A 229 2.89 0.29 11.52
CA GLU A 229 3.03 -1.08 11.03
C GLU A 229 4.31 -1.25 10.20
N GLN A 230 4.63 -0.28 9.34
CA GLN A 230 5.89 -0.25 8.59
C GLN A 230 7.12 -0.20 9.51
N GLY A 231 7.09 0.63 10.55
CA GLY A 231 8.16 0.72 11.53
C GLY A 231 8.34 -0.58 12.33
N LEU A 232 7.24 -1.21 12.73
CA LEU A 232 7.24 -2.48 13.46
C LEU A 232 7.83 -3.64 12.64
N LEU A 233 7.83 -3.59 11.30
CA LEU A 233 8.52 -4.60 10.50
C LEU A 233 10.03 -4.64 10.78
N CYS A 234 10.62 -3.47 11.04
CA CYS A 234 12.06 -3.31 11.27
C CYS A 234 12.40 -3.23 12.77
N LEU A 235 11.50 -2.71 13.60
CA LEU A 235 11.75 -2.39 15.01
C LEU A 235 10.90 -3.24 15.97
N ALA A 236 10.51 -4.45 15.57
CA ALA A 236 9.63 -5.32 16.36
C ALA A 236 10.15 -5.63 17.79
N HIS A 237 11.46 -5.55 18.03
CA HIS A 237 12.05 -5.80 19.35
C HIS A 237 12.26 -4.54 20.19
N HIS A 238 11.78 -3.37 19.74
CA HIS A 238 11.89 -2.10 20.44
C HIS A 238 10.60 -1.78 21.22
N PRO A 239 10.59 -1.91 22.56
CA PRO A 239 9.36 -1.77 23.35
C PRO A 239 8.73 -0.37 23.28
N ASP A 240 9.55 0.66 23.08
CA ASP A 240 9.12 2.05 22.96
C ASP A 240 8.25 2.27 21.71
N VAL A 241 8.56 1.62 20.60
CA VAL A 241 7.76 1.68 19.36
C VAL A 241 6.38 1.05 19.58
N TRP A 242 6.32 -0.10 20.27
CA TRP A 242 5.05 -0.75 20.63
C TRP A 242 4.21 0.07 21.59
N HIS A 243 4.83 0.68 22.61
CA HIS A 243 4.13 1.53 23.55
C HIS A 243 3.49 2.74 22.84
N GLN A 244 4.23 3.40 21.94
CA GLN A 244 3.71 4.51 21.14
C GLN A 244 2.58 4.08 20.19
N ALA A 245 2.66 2.87 19.64
CA ALA A 245 1.59 2.30 18.82
C ALA A 245 0.31 2.08 19.61
N ALA A 246 0.43 1.45 20.78
CA ALA A 246 -0.70 1.17 21.67
C ALA A 246 -1.39 2.45 22.16
N GLN A 247 -0.61 3.46 22.57
CA GLN A 247 -1.14 4.76 22.98
C GLN A 247 -1.92 5.46 21.86
N PHE A 248 -1.41 5.38 20.62
CA PHE A 248 -2.10 5.98 19.47
C PHE A 248 -3.39 5.26 19.13
N LEU A 249 -3.41 3.93 19.20
CA LEU A 249 -4.61 3.13 18.99
C LEU A 249 -5.70 3.47 20.01
N ASP A 250 -5.35 3.55 21.30
CA ASP A 250 -6.29 3.91 22.35
C ASP A 250 -6.86 5.33 22.14
N HIS A 251 -6.00 6.30 21.84
CA HIS A 251 -6.45 7.68 21.56
C HIS A 251 -7.33 7.77 20.32
N SER A 252 -6.95 7.09 19.23
CA SER A 252 -7.71 7.10 17.97
C SER A 252 -9.06 6.40 18.12
N ALA A 253 -9.12 5.29 18.87
CA ALA A 253 -10.37 4.57 19.14
C ALA A 253 -11.38 5.46 19.88
N LYS A 254 -10.92 6.21 20.90
CA LYS A 254 -11.75 7.17 21.64
C LYS A 254 -12.30 8.28 20.73
N LEU A 255 -11.43 8.90 19.92
CA LEU A 255 -11.84 9.94 18.97
C LEU A 255 -12.84 9.45 17.92
N LEU A 256 -12.69 8.22 17.43
CA LEU A 256 -13.59 7.63 16.45
C LEU A 256 -14.95 7.28 17.07
N GLN A 257 -14.96 6.82 18.33
CA GLN A 257 -16.16 6.58 19.11
C GLN A 257 -16.94 7.87 19.39
N GLU A 258 -16.25 8.95 19.76
CA GLU A 258 -16.85 10.29 19.96
C GLU A 258 -17.50 10.85 18.69
N LYS A 259 -16.95 10.52 17.52
CA LYS A 259 -17.48 10.93 16.21
C LYS A 259 -18.52 9.97 15.62
N GLY A 260 -18.93 8.92 16.35
CA GLY A 260 -19.91 7.94 15.87
C GLY A 260 -19.42 7.06 14.72
N VAL A 261 -18.11 6.99 14.47
CA VAL A 261 -17.51 6.17 13.42
C VAL A 261 -16.98 4.89 14.06
N SER A 262 -17.61 3.75 13.79
CA SER A 262 -17.12 2.46 14.28
C SER A 262 -15.81 2.07 13.56
N TYR A 263 -14.68 2.26 14.24
CA TYR A 263 -13.42 1.66 13.82
C TYR A 263 -13.27 0.31 14.53
N HIS A 264 -13.32 -0.77 13.77
CA HIS A 264 -12.80 -2.05 14.24
C HIS A 264 -11.32 -2.10 13.87
N PRO A 265 -10.39 -1.89 14.81
CA PRO A 265 -9.04 -2.37 14.58
C PRO A 265 -9.17 -3.88 14.43
N LYS A 266 -9.05 -4.39 13.21
CA LYS A 266 -8.59 -5.77 13.05
C LYS A 266 -7.16 -5.72 13.56
N SER A 267 -7.00 -5.94 14.86
CA SER A 267 -5.71 -6.11 15.50
C SER A 267 -5.01 -7.26 14.79
N HIS A 268 -4.11 -6.90 13.88
CA HIS A 268 -3.14 -7.81 13.29
C HIS A 268 -1.80 -7.74 14.04
N LEU A 269 -1.79 -7.09 15.22
CA LEU A 269 -0.75 -7.21 16.22
C LEU A 269 -0.77 -8.64 16.81
#